data_AF-A0A2G6FXT3-F1
#
_entry.id   AF-A0A2G6FXT3-F1
#
_cell.length_a   1.000
_cell.length_b   1.000
_cell.length_c   1.000
_cell.angle_alpha   90.00
_cell.angle_beta   90.00
_cell.angle_gamma   90.00
#
_symmetry.space_group_name_H-M   'P 1'
#
loop_
_entity.id
_entity.type
_entity.pdbx_description
1 polymer ?
#
loop_
_entity_poly.entity_id
_entity_poly.type
_entity_poly.pdbx_seq_one_letter_code
_entity_poly.pdbx_strand_id
1 'polypeptide(L)'
;MKRKVVLASRNADKVRELQQLFAELDLEVLSSADFPGLPEVIEDGTTTVENARRKAILTAAYTGHIAVADDTSLEIRELNGFPDIFAARFSGPQATYRSNVQLVLELMGDVPAASRQARFSTACVWVDPCPERQDHRAARPAISRWLRNPWARSIGIRDTAREWDFWNGLMDRRRVWDVYRRQMELDQVTWGHDRARLREVAEGLFLGCPDALRPGETLDKSAHQEGVRLPDTRLWAVDGPETSARPLTEVAPSGLPADAPGRETNGPFWFEMATEGKILGDITTEPVGALGFGYDPIFRPEGERRTLAEMPAAEKNAISHRGQAMRRLLTAVRETYGEG
;
A
#
# COMPACT_ATOMS: atom_id res chain seq x y z
N MET A 1 24.12 4.20 20.33
CA MET A 1 22.77 3.65 20.60
C MET A 1 22.20 3.29 19.24
N LYS A 2 21.64 2.09 19.05
CA LYS A 2 21.16 1.67 17.72
C LYS A 2 20.04 2.59 17.27
N ARG A 3 20.01 2.93 15.98
CA ARG A 3 18.92 3.72 15.41
C ARG A 3 17.66 2.87 15.38
N LYS A 4 16.50 3.47 15.68
CA LYS A 4 15.21 2.78 15.73
C LYS A 4 14.50 2.91 14.39
N VAL A 5 13.95 1.80 13.90
CA VAL A 5 13.06 1.74 12.75
C VAL A 5 11.72 1.18 13.20
N VAL A 6 10.63 1.88 12.86
CA VAL A 6 9.27 1.45 13.14
C VAL A 6 8.63 0.92 11.87
N LEU A 7 8.27 -0.36 11.88
CA LEU A 7 7.43 -0.95 10.84
C LEU A 7 6.00 -0.41 11.01
N ALA A 8 5.54 0.39 10.05
CA ALA A 8 4.24 1.07 10.05
C ALA A 8 3.07 0.10 9.76
N SER A 9 2.98 -0.96 10.57
CA SER A 9 1.94 -1.97 10.50
C SER A 9 1.62 -2.55 11.88
N ARG A 10 0.34 -2.86 12.08
CA ARG A 10 -0.15 -3.65 13.23
C ARG A 10 -0.44 -5.10 12.87
N ASN A 11 -0.29 -5.46 11.59
CA ASN A 11 -0.54 -6.83 11.15
C ASN A 11 0.63 -7.72 11.58
N ALA A 12 0.38 -8.64 12.51
CA ALA A 12 1.42 -9.48 13.11
C ALA A 12 2.16 -10.36 12.07
N ASP A 13 1.46 -10.88 11.06
CA ASP A 13 2.06 -11.72 10.03
C ASP A 13 2.99 -10.91 9.12
N LYS A 14 2.56 -9.71 8.73
CA LYS A 14 3.37 -8.76 7.99
C LYS A 14 4.57 -8.28 8.79
N VAL A 15 4.39 -7.96 10.07
CA VAL A 15 5.50 -7.55 10.96
C VAL A 15 6.53 -8.68 11.04
N ARG A 16 6.10 -9.94 11.19
CA ARG A 16 7.01 -11.10 11.21
C ARG A 16 7.78 -11.25 9.89
N GLU A 17 7.10 -11.12 8.74
CA GLU A 17 7.74 -11.21 7.42
C GLU A 17 8.77 -10.09 7.22
N LEU A 18 8.43 -8.86 7.62
CA LEU A 18 9.31 -7.69 7.50
C LEU A 18 10.50 -7.76 8.47
N GLN A 19 10.31 -8.13 9.73
CA GLN A 19 11.40 -8.24 10.72
C GLN A 19 12.52 -9.17 10.24
N GLN A 20 12.18 -10.27 9.56
CA GLN A 20 13.17 -11.18 8.97
C GLN A 20 14.07 -10.50 7.93
N LEU A 21 13.55 -9.53 7.17
CA LEU A 21 14.30 -8.80 6.14
C LEU A 21 15.24 -7.75 6.74
N PHE A 22 14.96 -7.28 7.96
CA PHE A 22 15.80 -6.32 8.69
C PHE A 22 16.83 -6.99 9.60
N ALA A 23 16.81 -8.31 9.75
CA ALA A 23 17.63 -9.04 10.72
C ALA A 23 19.15 -8.86 10.51
N GLU A 24 19.58 -8.51 9.29
CA GLU A 24 20.99 -8.28 8.95
C GLU A 24 21.46 -6.83 9.17
N LEU A 25 20.58 -5.93 9.63
CA LEU A 25 20.91 -4.51 9.84
C LEU A 25 21.11 -4.23 11.33
N ASP A 26 22.03 -3.32 11.67
CA ASP A 26 22.29 -2.91 13.06
C ASP A 26 21.25 -1.90 13.58
N LEU A 27 19.97 -2.24 13.41
CA LEU A 27 18.82 -1.40 13.75
C LEU A 27 17.97 -2.04 14.83
N GLU A 28 17.39 -1.21 15.70
CA GLU A 28 16.33 -1.65 16.61
C GLU A 28 15.00 -1.58 15.86
N VAL A 29 14.41 -2.75 15.57
CA VAL A 29 13.16 -2.85 14.80
C VAL A 29 11.96 -2.92 15.75
N LEU A 30 11.13 -1.89 15.69
CA LEU A 30 9.85 -1.76 16.38
C LEU A 30 8.70 -1.86 15.36
N SER A 31 7.47 -1.90 15.85
CA SER A 31 6.25 -1.91 15.04
C SER A 31 5.25 -0.86 15.52
N SER A 32 4.23 -0.56 14.72
CA SER A 32 3.11 0.31 15.16
C SER A 32 2.36 -0.25 16.38
N ALA A 33 2.49 -1.55 16.70
CA ALA A 33 1.89 -2.14 17.90
C ALA A 33 2.59 -1.69 19.19
N ASP A 34 3.86 -1.28 19.11
CA ASP A 34 4.63 -0.76 20.24
C ASP A 34 4.24 0.68 20.64
N PHE A 35 3.36 1.31 19.85
CA PHE A 35 2.89 2.69 20.05
C PHE A 35 1.35 2.74 20.12
N PRO A 36 0.73 2.45 21.27
CA PRO A 36 -0.74 2.40 21.40
C PRO A 36 -1.44 3.73 21.08
N GLY A 37 -0.78 4.87 21.28
CA GLY A 37 -1.32 6.19 20.97
C GLY A 37 -1.12 6.64 19.51
N LEU A 38 -0.45 5.83 18.67
CA LEU A 38 -0.30 6.13 17.24
C LEU A 38 -1.68 6.09 16.58
N PRO A 39 -2.15 7.16 15.91
CA PRO A 39 -3.45 7.15 15.24
C PRO A 39 -3.51 6.09 14.13
N GLU A 40 -4.72 5.61 13.81
CA GLU A 40 -4.91 4.81 12.61
C GLU A 40 -4.65 5.65 11.36
N VAL A 41 -3.88 5.09 10.44
CA VAL A 41 -3.61 5.70 9.14
C VAL A 41 -4.80 5.42 8.25
N ILE A 42 -5.39 6.47 7.70
CA ILE A 42 -6.46 6.28 6.73
C ILE A 42 -5.88 6.18 5.32
N GLU A 43 -6.09 5.03 4.69
CA GLU A 43 -5.56 4.67 3.37
C GLU A 43 -6.53 5.06 2.25
N ASP A 44 -6.52 6.34 1.87
CA ASP A 44 -7.36 6.90 0.80
C ASP A 44 -6.62 7.18 -0.52
N GLY A 45 -5.38 6.71 -0.64
CA GLY A 45 -4.63 6.79 -1.88
C GLY A 45 -5.22 5.92 -2.99
N THR A 46 -4.88 6.26 -4.22
CA THR A 46 -5.26 5.50 -5.43
C THR A 46 -4.12 4.59 -5.92
N THR A 47 -2.97 4.64 -5.25
CA THR A 47 -1.78 3.82 -5.52
C THR A 47 -1.23 3.20 -4.24
N THR A 48 -0.53 2.07 -4.37
CA THR A 48 0.19 1.44 -3.26
C THR A 48 1.25 2.37 -2.66
N VAL A 49 1.98 3.13 -3.48
CA VAL A 49 3.01 4.07 -3.00
C VAL A 49 2.43 5.23 -2.18
N GLU A 50 1.24 5.74 -2.53
CA GLU A 50 0.55 6.77 -1.75
C GLU A 50 0.15 6.26 -0.36
N ASN A 51 -0.47 5.07 -0.31
CA ASN A 51 -0.88 4.45 0.95
C ASN A 51 0.33 4.12 1.83
N ALA A 52 1.40 3.53 1.25
CA ALA A 52 2.64 3.26 1.97
C ALA A 52 3.29 4.55 2.49
N ARG A 53 3.40 5.59 1.64
CA ARG A 53 3.95 6.88 2.06
C ARG A 53 3.18 7.48 3.22
N ARG A 54 1.84 7.49 3.18
CA ARG A 54 1.02 8.04 4.26
C ARG A 54 1.26 7.29 5.57
N LYS A 55 1.33 5.96 5.53
CA LYS A 55 1.66 5.11 6.68
C LYS A 55 3.03 5.47 7.28
N ALA A 56 4.05 5.58 6.43
CA ALA A 56 5.40 5.90 6.86
C ALA A 56 5.48 7.32 7.44
N ILE A 57 4.93 8.33 6.75
CA ILE A 57 4.91 9.73 7.19
C ILE A 57 4.24 9.84 8.56
N LEU A 58 3.02 9.33 8.74
CA LEU A 58 2.32 9.47 10.03
C LEU A 58 3.06 8.75 11.16
N THR A 59 3.61 7.57 10.87
CA THR A 59 4.37 6.80 11.87
C THR A 59 5.66 7.51 12.26
N ALA A 60 6.43 8.03 11.31
CA ALA A 60 7.65 8.80 11.57
C ALA A 60 7.31 10.09 12.34
N ALA A 61 6.27 10.79 11.89
CA ALA A 61 5.74 12.00 12.50
C ALA A 61 5.43 11.79 13.99
N TYR A 62 4.68 10.72 14.31
CA TYR A 62 4.25 10.43 15.66
C TYR A 62 5.39 9.92 16.55
N THR A 63 6.22 9.02 16.04
CA THR A 63 7.21 8.30 16.85
C THR A 63 8.53 9.05 17.00
N GLY A 64 8.88 9.92 16.05
CA GLY A 64 10.21 10.54 16.02
C GLY A 64 11.31 9.64 15.49
N HIS A 65 10.97 8.43 15.02
CA HIS A 65 11.90 7.43 14.52
C HIS A 65 11.76 7.25 13.01
N ILE A 66 12.73 6.59 12.39
CA ILE A 66 12.57 6.15 11.01
C ILE A 66 11.32 5.27 10.93
N ALA A 67 10.49 5.47 9.92
CA ALA A 67 9.37 4.59 9.65
C ALA A 67 9.51 3.92 8.29
N VAL A 68 9.18 2.62 8.26
CA VAL A 68 9.08 1.84 7.03
C VAL A 68 7.66 1.32 6.90
N ALA A 69 7.02 1.61 5.77
CA ALA A 69 5.69 1.12 5.45
C ALA A 69 5.71 0.35 4.15
N ASP A 70 4.81 -0.62 4.02
CA ASP A 70 4.49 -1.24 2.76
C ASP A 70 2.98 -1.18 2.47
N ASP A 71 2.64 -1.16 1.19
CA ASP A 71 1.27 -1.39 0.72
C ASP A 71 1.29 -2.35 -0.46
N THR A 72 0.28 -3.23 -0.53
CA THR A 72 0.26 -4.34 -1.47
C THR A 72 -1.07 -4.39 -2.20
N SER A 73 -1.00 -4.51 -3.52
CA SER A 73 -2.15 -4.80 -4.37
C SER A 73 -2.06 -6.19 -4.97
N LEU A 74 -3.23 -6.79 -5.22
CA LEU A 74 -3.40 -7.97 -6.04
C LEU A 74 -4.23 -7.56 -7.25
N GLU A 75 -3.71 -7.77 -8.45
CA GLU A 75 -4.39 -7.38 -9.67
C GLU A 75 -4.64 -8.63 -10.52
N ILE A 76 -5.91 -8.91 -10.84
CA ILE A 76 -6.30 -10.11 -11.59
C ILE A 76 -6.84 -9.69 -12.96
N ARG A 77 -6.25 -10.21 -14.02
CA ARG A 77 -6.52 -9.77 -15.40
C ARG A 77 -8.01 -9.87 -15.75
N GLU A 78 -8.59 -11.04 -15.56
CA GLU A 78 -9.97 -11.33 -15.94
C GLU A 78 -11.01 -10.75 -14.98
N LEU A 79 -10.55 -10.16 -13.88
CA LEU A 79 -11.37 -9.30 -13.03
C LEU A 79 -11.04 -7.83 -13.28
N ASN A 80 -10.58 -7.44 -14.48
CA ASN A 80 -10.23 -6.07 -14.84
C ASN A 80 -9.24 -5.39 -13.86
N GLY A 81 -8.27 -6.15 -13.36
CA GLY A 81 -7.24 -5.67 -12.43
C GLY A 81 -7.68 -5.62 -10.97
N PHE A 82 -8.93 -5.98 -10.64
CA PHE A 82 -9.39 -6.08 -9.25
C PHE A 82 -8.78 -7.29 -8.54
N PRO A 83 -8.61 -7.24 -7.20
CA PRO A 83 -9.04 -6.19 -6.26
C PRO A 83 -8.16 -4.92 -6.19
N ASP A 84 -6.98 -4.91 -6.81
CA ASP A 84 -5.94 -3.86 -6.71
C ASP A 84 -5.67 -3.46 -5.23
N ILE A 85 -5.64 -2.16 -4.92
CA ILE A 85 -5.43 -1.60 -3.57
C ILE A 85 -6.55 -1.94 -2.57
N PHE A 86 -7.64 -2.57 -3.01
CA PHE A 86 -8.72 -3.05 -2.14
C PHE A 86 -8.52 -4.49 -1.67
N ALA A 87 -7.39 -5.13 -2.01
CA ALA A 87 -7.08 -6.52 -1.67
C ALA A 87 -7.36 -6.90 -0.20
N ALA A 88 -7.04 -6.04 0.77
CA ALA A 88 -7.29 -6.36 2.19
C ALA A 88 -8.80 -6.37 2.57
N ARG A 89 -9.64 -5.69 1.79
CA ARG A 89 -11.05 -5.39 2.10
C ARG A 89 -12.01 -5.81 0.97
N PHE A 90 -11.56 -6.70 0.08
CA PHE A 90 -12.27 -6.99 -1.16
C PHE A 90 -13.67 -7.58 -0.93
N SER A 91 -13.84 -8.39 0.11
CA SER A 91 -15.15 -8.94 0.51
C SER A 91 -15.94 -8.04 1.47
N GLY A 92 -15.62 -6.73 1.54
CA GLY A 92 -16.35 -5.74 2.33
C GLY A 92 -15.78 -5.45 3.74
N PRO A 93 -16.54 -4.74 4.60
CA PRO A 93 -16.06 -4.21 5.89
C PRO A 93 -15.57 -5.26 6.90
N GLN A 94 -16.08 -6.48 6.81
CA GLN A 94 -15.72 -7.61 7.68
C GLN A 94 -14.82 -8.62 6.95
N ALA A 95 -14.07 -8.14 5.95
CA ALA A 95 -13.19 -8.98 5.17
C ALA A 95 -12.16 -9.71 6.04
N THR A 96 -12.01 -10.99 5.76
CA THR A 96 -10.97 -11.87 6.30
C THR A 96 -10.15 -12.41 5.13
N TYR A 97 -8.98 -12.99 5.39
CA TYR A 97 -8.22 -13.67 4.35
C TYR A 97 -9.06 -14.75 3.66
N ARG A 98 -9.83 -15.51 4.43
CA ARG A 98 -10.70 -16.57 3.90
C ARG A 98 -11.79 -16.01 3.00
N SER A 99 -12.53 -14.99 3.45
CA SER A 99 -13.65 -14.44 2.67
C SER A 99 -13.17 -13.74 1.39
N ASN A 100 -12.01 -13.06 1.44
CA ASN A 100 -11.39 -12.46 0.26
C ASN A 100 -10.97 -13.51 -0.76
N VAL A 101 -10.33 -14.61 -0.32
CA VAL A 101 -9.95 -15.73 -1.18
C VAL A 101 -11.19 -16.39 -1.79
N GLN A 102 -12.22 -16.66 -0.98
CA GLN A 102 -13.47 -17.27 -1.44
C GLN A 102 -14.14 -16.41 -2.51
N LEU A 103 -14.22 -15.10 -2.29
CA LEU A 103 -14.81 -14.18 -3.27
C LEU A 103 -14.03 -14.17 -4.58
N VAL A 104 -12.69 -14.14 -4.55
CA VAL A 104 -11.90 -14.22 -5.78
C VAL A 104 -12.18 -15.54 -6.53
N LEU A 105 -12.17 -16.68 -5.83
CA LEU A 105 -12.44 -17.98 -6.46
C LEU A 105 -13.85 -18.06 -7.04
N GLU A 106 -14.85 -17.52 -6.33
CA GLU A 106 -16.24 -17.41 -6.78
C GLU A 106 -16.34 -16.60 -8.07
N LEU A 107 -15.80 -15.37 -8.10
CA LEU A 107 -15.82 -14.49 -9.28
C LEU A 107 -15.04 -15.06 -10.47
N MET A 108 -14.12 -15.98 -10.20
CA MET A 108 -13.28 -16.63 -11.18
C MET A 108 -13.78 -18.02 -11.59
N GLY A 109 -14.97 -18.45 -11.15
CA GLY A 109 -15.45 -19.83 -11.33
C GLY A 109 -15.44 -20.32 -12.78
N ASP A 110 -15.89 -19.49 -13.72
CA ASP A 110 -16.00 -19.83 -15.15
C ASP A 110 -14.72 -19.55 -15.96
N VAL A 111 -13.67 -19.02 -15.33
CA VAL A 111 -12.44 -18.63 -16.03
C VAL A 111 -11.48 -19.82 -16.13
N PRO A 112 -11.12 -20.27 -17.36
CA PRO A 112 -10.23 -21.40 -17.56
C PRO A 112 -8.86 -21.19 -16.93
N ALA A 113 -8.22 -22.27 -16.47
CA ALA A 113 -6.90 -22.22 -15.83
C ALA A 113 -5.84 -21.41 -16.60
N ALA A 114 -5.84 -21.50 -17.93
CA ALA A 114 -4.91 -20.78 -18.81
C ALA A 114 -5.15 -19.26 -18.89
N SER A 115 -6.24 -18.74 -18.32
CA SER A 115 -6.62 -17.32 -18.37
C SER A 115 -6.61 -16.68 -16.98
N ARG A 116 -6.11 -17.35 -15.93
CA ARG A 116 -6.19 -16.88 -14.54
C ARG A 116 -5.03 -15.98 -14.13
N GLN A 117 -4.49 -15.21 -15.08
CA GLN A 117 -3.33 -14.35 -14.86
C GLN A 117 -3.55 -13.33 -13.74
N ALA A 118 -2.57 -13.19 -12.85
CA ALA A 118 -2.57 -12.21 -11.78
C ALA A 118 -1.17 -11.66 -11.50
N ARG A 119 -1.13 -10.53 -10.81
CA ARG A 119 0.09 -9.87 -10.36
C ARG A 119 -0.07 -9.42 -8.93
N PHE A 120 0.96 -9.65 -8.12
CA PHE A 120 1.12 -8.92 -6.87
C PHE A 120 2.10 -7.77 -7.07
N SER A 121 1.78 -6.62 -6.49
CA SER A 121 2.65 -5.44 -6.48
C SER A 121 2.76 -4.90 -5.04
N THR A 122 3.98 -4.65 -4.56
CA THR A 122 4.23 -3.97 -3.28
C THR A 122 5.02 -2.70 -3.51
N ALA A 123 4.58 -1.60 -2.89
CA ALA A 123 5.42 -0.43 -2.67
C ALA A 123 5.93 -0.45 -1.22
N CYS A 124 7.21 -0.18 -1.01
CA CYS A 124 7.83 0.05 0.30
C CYS A 124 8.33 1.49 0.36
N VAL A 125 8.08 2.17 1.48
CA VAL A 125 8.50 3.56 1.70
C VAL A 125 9.27 3.66 3.00
N TRP A 126 10.43 4.29 2.94
CA TRP A 126 11.27 4.69 4.07
C TRP A 126 11.13 6.19 4.29
N VAL A 127 10.84 6.60 5.53
CA VAL A 127 10.83 8.01 5.94
C VAL A 127 11.76 8.18 7.14
N ASP A 128 12.77 9.02 6.96
CA ASP A 128 13.65 9.47 8.04
C ASP A 128 13.23 10.90 8.47
N PRO A 129 12.68 11.08 9.68
CA PRO A 129 12.20 12.38 10.14
C PRO A 129 13.31 13.29 10.68
N CYS A 130 14.53 12.80 10.82
CA CYS A 130 15.69 13.59 11.24
C CYS A 130 16.96 13.03 10.58
N PRO A 131 17.08 13.14 9.24
CA PRO A 131 18.24 12.66 8.53
C PRO A 131 19.45 13.52 8.91
N GLU A 132 20.58 12.87 9.17
CA GLU A 132 21.85 13.57 9.27
C GLU A 132 22.11 14.29 7.93
N ARG A 133 22.52 15.56 7.97
CA ARG A 133 22.87 16.28 6.75
C ARG A 133 24.08 15.61 6.10
N GLN A 134 23.88 14.87 5.03
CA GLN A 134 24.97 14.50 4.12
C GLN A 134 24.69 15.10 2.73
N ASP A 135 25.74 15.35 1.95
CA ASP A 135 25.63 15.78 0.56
C ASP A 135 25.21 14.57 -0.30
N HIS A 136 23.92 14.21 -0.27
CA HIS A 136 23.39 13.01 -0.94
C HIS A 136 23.21 13.20 -2.46
N ARG A 137 24.29 13.57 -3.18
CA ARG A 137 24.29 13.64 -4.66
C ARG A 137 24.28 12.26 -5.33
N ALA A 138 24.30 11.16 -4.57
CA ALA A 138 24.71 9.84 -5.07
C ALA A 138 23.64 8.74 -5.17
N ALA A 139 22.37 8.94 -4.79
CA ALA A 139 21.38 7.85 -4.87
C ALA A 139 20.50 7.94 -6.13
N ARG A 140 20.57 6.91 -6.98
CA ARG A 140 19.45 6.51 -7.84
C ARG A 140 19.19 5.02 -7.63
N PRO A 141 18.21 4.69 -6.78
CA PRO A 141 16.97 4.15 -7.33
C PRO A 141 15.70 4.77 -6.70
N ALA A 142 14.59 4.69 -7.46
CA ALA A 142 13.19 4.97 -7.09
C ALA A 142 12.92 6.18 -6.15
N ILE A 143 12.46 7.28 -6.76
CA ILE A 143 11.93 8.54 -6.16
C ILE A 143 12.40 8.83 -4.73
N SER A 144 13.67 9.20 -4.57
CA SER A 144 14.17 9.81 -3.33
C SER A 144 13.85 11.29 -3.32
N ARG A 145 13.34 11.82 -2.21
CA ARG A 145 13.02 13.26 -2.11
C ARG A 145 13.13 13.80 -0.69
N TRP A 146 13.36 15.10 -0.61
CA TRP A 146 13.27 15.85 0.63
C TRP A 146 11.86 16.37 0.84
N LEU A 147 11.29 16.08 2.00
CA LEU A 147 10.00 16.60 2.45
C LEU A 147 10.24 17.70 3.48
N ARG A 148 9.37 18.72 3.50
CA ARG A 148 9.31 19.65 4.62
C ARG A 148 8.52 19.02 5.75
N ASN A 149 8.99 19.18 6.98
CA ASN A 149 8.23 18.80 8.15
C ASN A 149 7.23 19.91 8.50
N PRO A 150 5.91 19.67 8.35
CA PRO A 150 4.89 20.64 8.73
C PRO A 150 4.80 20.84 10.26
N TRP A 151 5.20 19.85 11.06
CA TRP A 151 5.13 19.90 12.53
C TRP A 151 6.38 20.50 13.18
N ALA A 152 7.33 21.01 12.40
CA ALA A 152 8.56 21.58 12.93
C ALA A 152 8.32 22.96 13.55
N ARG A 153 8.48 23.06 14.89
CA ARG A 153 8.30 24.31 15.66
C ARG A 153 9.15 25.49 15.17
N SER A 154 10.30 25.22 14.55
CA SER A 154 11.27 26.24 14.14
C SER A 154 11.00 26.89 12.79
N ILE A 155 10.09 26.37 11.97
CA ILE A 155 9.85 26.89 10.61
C ILE A 155 8.88 28.09 10.60
N GLY A 156 8.33 28.50 11.74
CA GLY A 156 7.41 29.65 11.80
C GLY A 156 6.13 29.43 10.98
N ILE A 157 5.80 28.18 10.67
CA ILE A 157 4.51 27.82 10.08
C ILE A 157 3.50 28.05 11.19
N ARG A 158 2.70 29.11 11.03
CA ARG A 158 1.63 29.42 11.98
C ARG A 158 0.55 28.37 11.80
N ASP A 159 0.09 27.85 12.94
CA ASP A 159 -1.09 27.01 13.15
C ASP A 159 -2.33 27.68 12.54
N THR A 160 -2.41 27.64 11.21
CA THR A 160 -3.43 28.34 10.42
C THR A 160 -4.28 27.28 9.78
N ALA A 161 -5.58 27.56 9.64
CA ALA A 161 -6.54 26.66 8.99
C ALA A 161 -6.09 26.14 7.61
N ARG A 162 -5.12 26.79 6.96
CA ARG A 162 -4.49 26.35 5.70
C ARG A 162 -3.51 25.17 5.85
N GLU A 163 -2.98 24.87 7.03
CA GLU A 163 -2.17 23.65 7.28
C GLU A 163 -3.04 22.39 7.31
N TRP A 164 -4.29 22.52 7.73
CA TRP A 164 -5.30 21.49 7.50
C TRP A 164 -5.46 21.27 5.99
N ASP A 165 -5.63 22.32 5.18
CA ASP A 165 -5.79 22.20 3.72
C ASP A 165 -4.56 21.65 2.97
N PHE A 166 -3.34 22.01 3.41
CA PHE A 166 -2.06 21.60 2.79
C PHE A 166 -1.86 20.07 2.75
N TRP A 167 -2.53 19.38 3.66
CA TRP A 167 -2.58 17.94 3.73
C TRP A 167 -3.97 17.43 3.33
N ASN A 168 -5.08 18.10 3.68
CA ASN A 168 -6.47 17.71 3.38
C ASN A 168 -6.90 17.77 1.90
N GLY A 169 -5.97 17.68 0.95
CA GLY A 169 -6.25 17.35 -0.45
C GLY A 169 -6.68 15.89 -0.61
N LEU A 170 -7.79 15.49 0.00
CA LEU A 170 -8.44 14.21 -0.25
C LEU A 170 -9.00 14.23 -1.68
N MET A 171 -8.59 13.26 -2.49
CA MET A 171 -9.51 12.72 -3.49
C MET A 171 -10.72 12.19 -2.72
N ASP A 172 -11.92 12.71 -2.98
CA ASP A 172 -13.16 12.23 -2.35
C ASP A 172 -13.17 10.69 -2.36
N ARG A 173 -13.02 10.03 -1.19
CA ARG A 173 -12.94 8.56 -1.13
C ARG A 173 -14.13 7.94 -1.83
N ARG A 174 -15.31 8.52 -1.68
CA ARG A 174 -16.52 8.05 -2.36
C ARG A 174 -16.36 8.10 -3.88
N ARG A 175 -15.64 9.09 -4.42
CA ARG A 175 -15.30 9.17 -5.84
C ARG A 175 -14.35 8.05 -6.26
N VAL A 176 -13.31 7.75 -5.48
CA VAL A 176 -12.41 6.61 -5.77
C VAL A 176 -13.19 5.29 -5.77
N TRP A 177 -14.03 5.08 -4.76
CA TRP A 177 -14.86 3.88 -4.64
C TRP A 177 -15.92 3.80 -5.75
N ASP A 178 -16.58 4.90 -6.14
CA ASP A 178 -17.55 4.91 -7.25
C ASP A 178 -16.87 4.66 -8.60
N VAL A 179 -15.65 5.17 -8.82
CA VAL A 179 -14.87 4.87 -10.02
C VAL A 179 -14.54 3.38 -10.10
N TYR A 180 -14.07 2.78 -8.99
CA TYR A 180 -13.82 1.34 -8.92
C TYR A 180 -15.10 0.52 -9.13
N ARG A 181 -16.19 0.89 -8.44
CA ARG A 181 -17.52 0.28 -8.59
C ARG A 181 -17.96 0.24 -10.05
N ARG A 182 -17.93 1.39 -10.75
CA ARG A 182 -18.29 1.48 -12.17
C ARG A 182 -17.37 0.63 -13.04
N GLN A 183 -16.07 0.60 -12.75
CA GLN A 183 -15.12 -0.19 -13.54
C GLN A 183 -15.32 -1.70 -13.37
N MET A 184 -15.71 -2.19 -12.18
CA MET A 184 -16.06 -3.60 -11.99
C MET A 184 -17.26 -4.01 -12.85
N GLU A 185 -18.22 -3.11 -13.04
CA GLU A 185 -19.43 -3.37 -13.84
C GLU A 185 -19.18 -3.28 -15.36
N LEU A 186 -18.06 -2.68 -15.79
CA LEU A 186 -17.68 -2.56 -17.20
C LEU A 186 -16.85 -3.76 -17.65
N ASP A 187 -17.14 -4.24 -18.87
CA ASP A 187 -16.20 -5.01 -19.71
C ASP A 187 -15.76 -6.41 -19.25
N GLN A 188 -16.59 -7.16 -18.52
CA GLN A 188 -16.31 -8.55 -18.11
C GLN A 188 -16.93 -9.63 -19.05
N VAL A 189 -16.98 -9.40 -20.37
CA VAL A 189 -17.79 -10.27 -21.26
C VAL A 189 -17.06 -11.57 -21.65
N THR A 190 -15.73 -11.65 -21.44
CA THR A 190 -14.91 -12.75 -21.95
C THR A 190 -15.37 -14.15 -21.50
N TRP A 191 -15.78 -14.31 -20.23
CA TRP A 191 -16.11 -15.62 -19.65
C TRP A 191 -17.55 -15.75 -19.12
N GLY A 192 -18.41 -14.76 -19.34
CA GLY A 192 -19.81 -14.85 -18.90
C GLY A 192 -20.03 -14.73 -17.40
N HIS A 193 -19.17 -13.99 -16.69
CA HIS A 193 -19.24 -13.78 -15.23
C HIS A 193 -20.64 -13.41 -14.74
N ASP A 194 -20.98 -13.81 -13.50
CA ASP A 194 -22.23 -13.42 -12.83
C ASP A 194 -22.27 -11.92 -12.55
N ARG A 195 -22.90 -11.18 -13.48
CA ARG A 195 -23.05 -9.72 -13.40
C ARG A 195 -23.86 -9.26 -12.20
N ALA A 196 -24.83 -10.05 -11.73
CA ALA A 196 -25.63 -9.67 -10.57
C ALA A 196 -24.77 -9.74 -9.30
N ARG A 197 -23.98 -10.81 -9.17
CA ARG A 197 -23.05 -10.98 -8.06
C ARG A 197 -21.92 -9.94 -8.07
N LEU A 198 -21.33 -9.65 -9.22
CA LEU A 198 -20.33 -8.59 -9.35
C LEU A 198 -20.86 -7.22 -8.94
N ARG A 199 -22.10 -6.90 -9.33
CA ARG A 199 -22.77 -5.68 -8.89
C ARG A 199 -22.95 -5.66 -7.38
N GLU A 200 -23.38 -6.76 -6.77
CA GLU A 200 -23.51 -6.87 -5.31
C GLU A 200 -22.17 -6.62 -4.61
N VAL A 201 -21.08 -7.20 -5.11
CA VAL A 201 -19.73 -7.00 -4.57
C VAL A 201 -19.29 -5.53 -4.74
N ALA A 202 -19.51 -4.95 -5.91
CA ALA A 202 -19.17 -3.55 -6.20
C ALA A 202 -19.95 -2.57 -5.30
N GLU A 203 -21.25 -2.81 -5.10
CA GLU A 203 -22.09 -2.02 -4.19
C GLU A 203 -21.70 -2.24 -2.72
N GLY A 204 -21.40 -3.49 -2.33
CA GLY A 204 -20.94 -3.82 -0.98
C GLY A 204 -19.61 -3.18 -0.63
N LEU A 205 -18.69 -3.11 -1.60
CA LEU A 205 -17.49 -2.29 -1.50
C LEU A 205 -17.89 -0.83 -1.28
N PHE A 206 -18.63 -0.22 -2.20
CA PHE A 206 -19.01 1.20 -2.11
C PHE A 206 -19.68 1.57 -0.76
N LEU A 207 -20.61 0.74 -0.27
CA LEU A 207 -21.28 0.91 1.03
C LEU A 207 -20.34 0.72 2.22
N GLY A 208 -19.28 -0.09 2.06
CA GLY A 208 -18.21 -0.27 3.02
C GLY A 208 -17.17 0.84 3.06
N CYS A 209 -17.33 1.89 2.24
CA CYS A 209 -16.51 3.09 2.31
C CYS A 209 -16.63 3.73 3.71
N PRO A 210 -15.53 3.93 4.45
CA PRO A 210 -15.55 4.54 5.79
C PRO A 210 -16.22 5.94 5.83
N ASP A 211 -16.28 6.62 4.69
CA ASP A 211 -16.88 7.96 4.53
C ASP A 211 -18.27 7.89 3.87
N ALA A 212 -19.09 6.87 4.20
CA ALA A 212 -20.46 6.77 3.69
C ALA A 212 -21.26 8.08 3.90
N LEU A 213 -22.09 8.46 2.91
CA LEU A 213 -22.86 9.72 2.94
C LEU A 213 -23.56 9.88 4.28
N ARG A 214 -23.35 11.04 4.93
CA ARG A 214 -24.24 11.45 6.02
C ARG A 214 -25.65 11.59 5.43
N PRO A 215 -26.72 11.24 6.17
CA PRO A 215 -28.08 11.40 5.66
C PRO A 215 -28.31 12.81 5.09
N GLY A 216 -28.62 12.91 3.80
CA GLY A 216 -28.88 14.17 3.09
C GLY A 216 -27.76 14.68 2.17
N GLU A 217 -26.57 14.06 2.14
CA GLU A 217 -25.54 14.40 1.16
C GLU A 217 -25.80 13.74 -0.20
N THR A 218 -25.53 14.45 -1.29
CA THR A 218 -25.53 13.92 -2.67
C THR A 218 -24.15 14.05 -3.29
N LEU A 219 -23.71 13.00 -3.99
CA LEU A 219 -22.47 13.02 -4.78
C LEU A 219 -22.57 14.06 -5.90
N ASP A 220 -21.58 14.95 -5.98
CA ASP A 220 -21.45 15.87 -7.10
C ASP A 220 -21.09 15.09 -8.37
N LYS A 221 -22.08 14.95 -9.26
CA LYS A 221 -21.93 14.24 -10.55
C LYS A 221 -21.10 15.03 -11.57
N SER A 222 -20.77 16.30 -11.30
CA SER A 222 -20.03 17.20 -12.20
C SER A 222 -18.52 17.21 -11.97
N ALA A 223 -18.03 16.64 -10.87
CA ALA A 223 -16.60 16.50 -10.60
C ALA A 223 -15.93 15.60 -11.66
N HIS A 224 -15.10 16.20 -12.52
CA HIS A 224 -14.33 15.53 -13.56
C HIS A 224 -13.54 14.33 -13.01
N GLN A 225 -13.51 13.19 -13.72
CA GLN A 225 -12.81 11.94 -13.37
C GLN A 225 -11.27 12.06 -13.26
N GLU A 226 -10.71 13.22 -13.59
CA GLU A 226 -9.26 13.45 -13.63
C GLU A 226 -8.56 13.14 -12.29
N GLY A 227 -7.54 12.28 -12.34
CA GLY A 227 -6.63 11.99 -11.23
C GLY A 227 -6.85 10.68 -10.48
N VAL A 228 -7.92 9.92 -10.72
CA VAL A 228 -8.10 8.58 -10.11
C VAL A 228 -7.38 7.53 -10.98
N ARG A 229 -6.40 6.81 -10.41
CA ARG A 229 -5.80 5.65 -11.07
C ARG A 229 -6.79 4.50 -11.08
N LEU A 230 -7.14 4.03 -12.27
CA LEU A 230 -7.85 2.77 -12.46
C LEU A 230 -6.88 1.58 -12.36
N PRO A 231 -7.36 0.39 -11.95
CA PRO A 231 -6.59 -0.84 -12.03
C PRO A 231 -6.04 -1.04 -13.45
N ASP A 232 -4.77 -1.43 -13.56
CA ASP A 232 -4.14 -1.62 -14.86
C ASP A 232 -4.50 -2.99 -15.43
N THR A 233 -5.36 -3.00 -16.45
CA THR A 233 -5.75 -4.23 -17.16
C THR A 233 -4.64 -4.77 -18.06
N ARG A 234 -3.57 -4.00 -18.28
CA ARG A 234 -2.40 -4.38 -19.09
C ARG A 234 -1.27 -4.90 -18.22
N LEU A 235 -1.58 -5.81 -17.29
CA LEU A 235 -0.65 -6.39 -16.31
C LEU A 235 0.68 -6.91 -16.88
N TRP A 236 0.78 -7.05 -18.21
CA TRP A 236 1.87 -7.66 -18.97
C TRP A 236 2.51 -6.72 -20.00
N ALA A 237 2.13 -5.45 -20.08
CA ALA A 237 2.81 -4.51 -20.96
C ALA A 237 4.21 -4.22 -20.40
N VAL A 238 5.22 -4.79 -21.05
CA VAL A 238 6.66 -4.68 -20.73
C VAL A 238 7.13 -3.21 -20.60
N ASP A 239 6.37 -2.27 -21.17
CA ASP A 239 6.62 -0.81 -21.15
C ASP A 239 5.39 0.02 -20.71
N GLY A 240 4.45 -0.56 -19.93
CA GLY A 240 3.39 0.22 -19.27
C GLY A 240 3.99 1.24 -18.28
N PRO A 241 3.29 2.33 -17.86
CA PRO A 241 3.93 3.51 -17.27
C PRO A 241 4.46 3.26 -15.84
N GLU A 242 5.53 2.48 -15.73
CA GLU A 242 6.15 2.03 -14.47
C GLU A 242 7.07 3.11 -13.86
N THR A 243 7.04 4.33 -14.38
CA THR A 243 7.80 5.47 -13.83
C THR A 243 6.97 6.75 -13.74
N SER A 244 5.72 6.76 -14.19
CA SER A 244 4.84 7.91 -13.96
C SER A 244 4.05 7.71 -12.67
N ALA A 245 4.77 7.52 -11.55
CA ALA A 245 4.29 8.14 -10.32
C ALA A 245 4.32 9.65 -10.59
N ARG A 246 3.29 10.17 -11.26
CA ARG A 246 2.98 11.59 -11.12
C ARG A 246 2.89 11.79 -9.61
N PRO A 247 3.64 12.74 -9.03
CA PRO A 247 3.43 13.05 -7.63
C PRO A 247 1.97 13.48 -7.54
N LEU A 248 1.13 12.66 -6.89
CA LEU A 248 -0.03 13.22 -6.23
C LEU A 248 0.55 14.17 -5.18
N THR A 249 0.48 15.45 -5.54
CA THR A 249 0.72 16.57 -4.67
C THR A 249 -0.29 16.48 -3.54
N GLU A 250 0.24 16.42 -2.32
CA GLU A 250 -0.47 16.57 -1.04
C GLU A 250 -1.11 15.27 -0.52
N VAL A 251 -0.49 14.72 0.53
CA VAL A 251 -0.92 13.49 1.23
C VAL A 251 -1.46 13.89 2.59
N ALA A 252 -2.74 13.65 2.91
CA ALA A 252 -3.34 14.09 4.18
C ALA A 252 -3.05 13.21 5.41
N PRO A 253 -2.20 13.58 6.39
CA PRO A 253 -2.34 13.06 7.74
C PRO A 253 -3.17 14.02 8.60
N SER A 254 -4.13 13.46 9.34
CA SER A 254 -4.76 14.16 10.46
C SER A 254 -3.67 14.54 11.46
N GLY A 255 -3.71 15.78 11.94
CA GLY A 255 -2.65 16.36 12.76
C GLY A 255 -2.24 15.46 13.93
N LEU A 256 -0.95 15.43 14.23
CA LEU A 256 -0.41 14.67 15.35
C LEU A 256 -1.03 15.11 16.68
N PRO A 257 -1.31 14.18 17.62
CA PRO A 257 -1.61 14.50 19.01
C PRO A 257 -0.58 15.48 19.60
N ALA A 258 -1.01 16.35 20.52
CA ALA A 258 -0.15 17.39 21.12
C ALA A 258 1.03 16.79 21.90
N ASP A 259 0.84 15.59 22.42
CA ASP A 259 1.78 14.79 23.20
C ASP A 259 2.53 13.74 22.34
N ALA A 260 2.41 13.79 21.01
CA ALA A 260 3.10 12.85 20.13
C ALA A 260 4.64 12.93 20.32
N PRO A 261 5.32 11.82 20.62
CA PRO A 261 6.77 11.82 20.91
C PRO A 261 7.64 12.52 19.86
N GLY A 262 7.30 12.35 18.57
CA GLY A 262 8.04 12.92 17.47
C GLY A 262 8.01 14.44 17.37
N ARG A 263 7.09 15.15 18.06
CA ARG A 263 7.00 16.62 18.01
C ARG A 263 8.26 17.33 18.51
N GLU A 264 9.06 16.68 19.36
CA GLU A 264 10.30 17.26 19.88
C GLU A 264 11.55 16.82 19.10
N THR A 265 11.49 15.67 18.43
CA THR A 265 12.65 15.05 17.79
C THR A 265 12.68 15.22 16.28
N ASN A 266 11.54 15.50 15.64
CA ASN A 266 11.48 15.63 14.19
C ASN A 266 12.22 16.88 13.71
N GLY A 267 13.13 16.70 12.75
CA GLY A 267 13.84 17.78 12.09
C GLY A 267 12.94 18.59 11.14
N PRO A 268 13.38 19.77 10.69
CA PRO A 268 12.63 20.62 9.77
C PRO A 268 12.51 20.05 8.35
N PHE A 269 13.37 19.08 7.99
CA PHE A 269 13.39 18.41 6.70
C PHE A 269 13.50 16.92 6.90
N TRP A 270 12.72 16.16 6.15
CA TRP A 270 12.70 14.69 6.18
C TRP A 270 13.20 14.14 4.87
N PHE A 271 13.72 12.91 4.92
CA PHE A 271 14.17 12.20 3.74
C PHE A 271 13.25 11.01 3.48
N GLU A 272 12.74 10.91 2.25
CA GLU A 272 11.88 9.83 1.79
C GLU A 272 12.57 9.04 0.67
N MET A 273 12.50 7.71 0.74
CA MET A 273 12.79 6.79 -0.36
C MET A 273 11.62 5.85 -0.57
N ALA A 274 11.29 5.54 -1.82
CA ALA A 274 10.17 4.65 -2.15
C ALA A 274 10.59 3.68 -3.24
N THR A 275 10.34 2.38 -3.06
CA THR A 275 10.69 1.33 -4.02
C THR A 275 9.51 0.41 -4.26
N GLU A 276 9.48 -0.23 -5.42
CA GLU A 276 8.43 -1.19 -5.77
C GLU A 276 9.01 -2.57 -6.10
N GLY A 277 8.21 -3.60 -5.91
CA GLY A 277 8.50 -4.98 -6.29
C GLY A 277 7.23 -5.67 -6.78
N LYS A 278 7.37 -6.56 -7.75
CA LYS A 278 6.23 -7.19 -8.44
C LYS A 278 6.53 -8.66 -8.70
N ILE A 279 5.49 -9.48 -8.64
CA ILE A 279 5.56 -10.86 -9.10
C ILE A 279 4.33 -11.17 -9.95
N LEU A 280 4.60 -11.86 -11.05
CA LEU A 280 3.62 -12.37 -11.98
C LEU A 280 3.26 -13.80 -11.58
N GLY A 281 2.03 -14.21 -11.90
CA GLY A 281 1.54 -15.54 -11.57
C GLY A 281 0.14 -15.79 -12.07
N ASP A 282 -0.48 -16.82 -11.51
CA ASP A 282 -1.86 -17.19 -11.79
C ASP A 282 -2.64 -17.48 -10.50
N ILE A 283 -3.96 -17.32 -10.58
CA ILE A 283 -4.89 -17.70 -9.53
C ILE A 283 -5.25 -19.19 -9.71
N THR A 284 -5.11 -19.99 -8.68
CA THR A 284 -5.52 -21.41 -8.71
C THR A 284 -7.06 -21.55 -8.72
N THR A 285 -7.55 -22.77 -8.94
CA THR A 285 -8.99 -23.08 -8.87
C THR A 285 -9.48 -23.37 -7.46
N GLU A 286 -8.55 -23.67 -6.55
CA GLU A 286 -8.81 -23.98 -5.14
C GLU A 286 -7.62 -23.52 -4.28
N PRO A 287 -7.83 -23.22 -2.99
CA PRO A 287 -6.73 -22.86 -2.11
C PRO A 287 -5.84 -24.07 -1.82
N VAL A 288 -4.54 -23.92 -1.99
CA VAL A 288 -3.53 -24.95 -1.70
C VAL A 288 -2.45 -24.33 -0.81
N GLY A 289 -2.02 -25.08 0.21
CA GLY A 289 -1.05 -24.59 1.20
C GLY A 289 -1.69 -23.91 2.41
N ALA A 290 -0.88 -23.74 3.47
CA ALA A 290 -1.32 -23.20 4.77
C ALA A 290 -0.34 -22.17 5.37
N LEU A 291 0.78 -21.92 4.70
CA LEU A 291 1.77 -20.92 5.09
C LEU A 291 1.35 -19.54 4.56
N GLY A 292 2.02 -18.50 5.05
CA GLY A 292 1.77 -17.14 4.57
C GLY A 292 0.40 -16.59 5.02
N PHE A 293 -0.13 -15.64 4.26
CA PHE A 293 -1.38 -14.95 4.60
C PHE A 293 -2.06 -14.34 3.36
N GLY A 294 -3.28 -13.81 3.53
CA GLY A 294 -4.01 -13.15 2.44
C GLY A 294 -4.34 -14.12 1.31
N TYR A 295 -3.90 -13.77 0.10
CA TYR A 295 -4.16 -14.55 -1.12
C TYR A 295 -3.06 -15.56 -1.46
N ASP A 296 -2.05 -15.74 -0.58
CA ASP A 296 -0.98 -16.71 -0.76
C ASP A 296 -1.48 -18.12 -1.14
N PRO A 297 -2.60 -18.65 -0.56
CA PRO A 297 -3.09 -19.99 -0.90
C PRO A 297 -3.66 -20.15 -2.31
N ILE A 298 -3.96 -19.04 -3.00
CA ILE A 298 -4.49 -19.10 -4.36
C ILE A 298 -3.57 -18.49 -5.40
N PHE A 299 -2.42 -17.94 -5.00
CA PHE A 299 -1.49 -17.32 -5.93
C PHE A 299 -0.31 -18.25 -6.20
N ARG A 300 -0.20 -18.70 -7.45
CA ARG A 300 0.95 -19.47 -7.94
C ARG A 300 1.87 -18.55 -8.76
N PRO A 301 3.12 -18.30 -8.31
CA PRO A 301 4.06 -17.49 -9.06
C PRO A 301 4.41 -18.10 -10.43
N GLU A 302 4.73 -17.25 -11.40
CA GLU A 302 5.18 -17.69 -12.71
C GLU A 302 6.44 -18.56 -12.60
N GLY A 303 6.46 -19.68 -13.33
CA GLY A 303 7.55 -20.66 -13.28
C GLY A 303 7.50 -21.62 -12.08
N GLU A 304 6.62 -21.39 -11.10
CA GLU A 304 6.46 -22.25 -9.93
C GLU A 304 5.31 -23.25 -10.09
N ARG A 305 5.44 -24.41 -9.43
CA ARG A 305 4.36 -25.41 -9.34
C ARG A 305 3.50 -25.25 -8.09
N ARG A 306 4.02 -24.53 -7.10
CA ARG A 306 3.47 -24.36 -5.75
C ARG A 306 2.86 -22.97 -5.60
N THR A 307 1.84 -22.86 -4.77
CA THR A 307 1.34 -21.55 -4.32
C THR A 307 2.34 -20.91 -3.35
N LEU A 308 2.20 -19.61 -3.10
CA LEU A 308 3.00 -18.94 -2.06
C LEU A 308 2.75 -19.54 -0.67
N ALA A 309 1.57 -20.10 -0.42
CA ALA A 309 1.23 -20.73 0.87
C ALA A 309 1.82 -22.14 1.05
N GLU A 310 2.49 -22.68 0.04
CA GLU A 310 3.26 -23.93 0.13
C GLU A 310 4.76 -23.67 0.33
N MET A 311 5.19 -22.41 0.26
CA MET A 311 6.59 -22.00 0.39
C MET A 311 6.92 -21.57 1.82
N PRO A 312 8.02 -22.07 2.42
CA PRO A 312 8.56 -21.52 3.66
C PRO A 312 8.85 -20.02 3.52
N ALA A 313 8.80 -19.28 4.63
CA ALA A 313 8.96 -17.81 4.62
C ALA A 313 10.24 -17.34 3.91
N ALA A 314 11.37 -18.01 4.11
CA ALA A 314 12.63 -17.66 3.46
C ALA A 314 12.57 -17.83 1.92
N GLU A 315 11.95 -18.90 1.43
CA GLU A 315 11.77 -19.17 0.00
C GLU A 315 10.79 -18.17 -0.62
N LYS A 316 9.65 -17.94 0.03
CA LYS A 316 8.68 -16.90 -0.37
C LYS A 316 9.36 -15.54 -0.46
N ASN A 317 10.09 -15.13 0.58
CA ASN A 317 10.77 -13.84 0.64
C ASN A 317 11.84 -13.69 -0.46
N ALA A 318 12.46 -14.78 -0.91
CA ALA A 318 13.44 -14.73 -2.00
C ALA A 318 12.81 -14.28 -3.32
N ILE A 319 11.58 -14.68 -3.62
CA ILE A 319 10.93 -14.39 -4.91
C ILE A 319 9.85 -13.31 -4.83
N SER A 320 9.24 -13.09 -3.66
CA SER A 320 8.00 -12.31 -3.53
C SER A 320 8.15 -10.84 -3.90
N HIS A 321 7.03 -10.24 -4.34
CA HIS A 321 6.88 -8.81 -4.60
C HIS A 321 7.36 -7.94 -3.41
N ARG A 322 6.97 -8.29 -2.17
CA ARG A 322 7.43 -7.62 -0.95
C ARG A 322 8.92 -7.80 -0.71
N GLY A 323 9.43 -9.02 -0.85
CA GLY A 323 10.86 -9.31 -0.71
C GLY A 323 11.72 -8.53 -1.71
N GLN A 324 11.28 -8.44 -2.97
CA GLN A 324 11.92 -7.62 -4.00
C GLN A 324 11.88 -6.13 -3.66
N ALA A 325 10.71 -5.60 -3.29
CA ALA A 325 10.54 -4.19 -2.92
C ALA A 325 11.45 -3.83 -1.73
N MET A 326 11.43 -4.64 -0.68
CA MET A 326 12.21 -4.39 0.53
C MET A 326 13.72 -4.50 0.27
N ARG A 327 14.19 -5.52 -0.46
CA ARG A 327 15.62 -5.60 -0.80
C ARG A 327 16.10 -4.37 -1.58
N ARG A 328 15.31 -3.89 -2.54
CA ARG A 328 15.60 -2.64 -3.27
C ARG A 328 15.68 -1.46 -2.32
N LEU A 329 14.75 -1.35 -1.36
CA LEU A 329 14.75 -0.30 -0.34
C LEU A 329 16.01 -0.37 0.53
N LEU A 330 16.33 -1.54 1.06
CA LEU A 330 17.48 -1.73 1.95
C LEU A 330 18.81 -1.50 1.23
N THR A 331 18.93 -1.88 -0.04
CA THR A 331 20.07 -1.50 -0.88
C THR A 331 20.20 0.02 -0.98
N ALA A 332 19.11 0.73 -1.30
CA ALA A 332 19.11 2.20 -1.40
C ALA A 332 19.45 2.88 -0.07
N VAL A 333 18.97 2.33 1.05
CA VAL A 333 19.30 2.79 2.41
C VAL A 333 20.80 2.62 2.67
N ARG A 334 21.37 1.45 2.39
CA ARG A 334 22.81 1.19 2.56
C ARG A 334 23.67 2.10 1.68
N GLU A 335 23.25 2.35 0.44
CA GLU A 335 23.94 3.30 -0.45
C GLU A 335 23.86 4.75 0.04
N THR A 336 22.76 5.11 0.70
CA THR A 336 22.53 6.49 1.16
C THR A 336 23.20 6.79 2.51
N TYR A 337 23.15 5.85 3.45
CA TYR A 337 23.61 6.04 4.84
C TYR A 337 24.92 5.30 5.15
N GLY A 338 25.36 4.38 4.29
CA GLY A 338 26.47 3.46 4.56
C GLY A 338 26.01 2.18 5.28
N GLU A 339 26.97 1.39 5.75
CA GLU A 339 26.72 0.13 6.46
C GLU A 339 26.49 0.29 7.97
N GLY A 340 26.63 1.51 8.50
CA GLY A 340 26.65 1.81 9.95
C GLY A 340 25.35 2.31 10.54
#